data_AF-A0A3P6I2A0-F1
#
_entry.id   AF-A0A3P6I2A0-F1
#
_cell.length_a   1.000
_cell.length_b   1.000
_cell.length_c   1.000
_cell.angle_alpha   90.00
_cell.angle_beta   90.00
_cell.angle_gamma   90.00
#
_symmetry.space_group_name_H-M   'P 1'
#
loop_
_entity.id
_entity.type
_entity.pdbx_description
1 polymer ?
#
loop_
_entity_poly.entity_id
_entity_poly.type
_entity_poly.pdbx_seq_one_letter_code
_entity_poly.pdbx_strand_id
1 'polypeptide(L)'
;MKQIFAKGLEDFELREEAWRLCANYVGGIWKEVSASDIIITVPPGGLNNFIFIVSVPENFLRVAAEPTMVVLRIYFSEDIDTLLAESVISVTLSERGVGPTVLGVFRGGRIEEFIQSRIITNKELCNIHYYYPCSVGYEVGKILAAVHSLNVGILKENRFDSLIDGMVKRLRHAPRWDKPQKMRTTQAKWEDNLFPPVLTVDLLAEEFELAKQCLACSGSPIVFSNNDLHVTSN
;
A
#
# COMPACT_ATOMS: atom_id res chain seq x y z
N MET A 1 -1.64 17.42 11.48
CA MET A 1 -2.15 16.66 10.32
C MET A 1 -2.78 15.33 10.72
N LYS A 2 -2.05 14.32 11.22
CA LYS A 2 -2.68 13.02 11.59
C LYS A 2 -3.84 13.13 12.58
N GLN A 3 -3.69 13.95 13.61
CA GLN A 3 -4.75 14.20 14.60
C GLN A 3 -6.00 14.82 13.98
N ILE A 4 -5.84 15.64 12.93
CA ILE A 4 -6.95 16.25 12.18
C ILE A 4 -7.67 15.16 11.37
N PHE A 5 -6.93 14.35 10.62
CA PHE A 5 -7.49 13.29 9.78
C PHE A 5 -7.98 12.05 10.55
N ALA A 6 -7.75 11.98 11.87
CA ALA A 6 -8.32 10.96 12.75
C ALA A 6 -9.74 11.33 13.24
N LYS A 7 -10.22 12.55 12.96
CA LYS A 7 -11.55 13.03 13.36
C LYS A 7 -12.64 12.48 12.42
N GLY A 8 -13.90 12.74 12.77
CA GLY A 8 -15.04 12.36 11.93
C GLY A 8 -15.07 13.13 10.61
N LEU A 9 -15.70 12.56 9.58
CA LEU A 9 -15.74 13.15 8.22
C LEU A 9 -16.49 14.50 8.16
N GLU A 10 -17.40 14.75 9.10
CA GLU A 10 -18.13 16.01 9.23
C GLU A 10 -17.38 17.04 10.10
N ASP A 11 -16.21 16.70 10.65
CA ASP A 11 -15.42 17.63 11.45
C ASP A 11 -14.90 18.79 10.59
N PHE A 12 -15.13 20.01 11.06
CA PHE A 12 -14.77 21.23 10.34
C PHE A 12 -13.27 21.29 10.02
N GLU A 13 -12.39 20.95 10.97
CA GLU A 13 -10.94 21.03 10.75
C GLU A 13 -10.46 19.99 9.73
N LEU A 14 -11.05 18.79 9.74
CA LEU A 14 -10.72 17.76 8.75
C LEU A 14 -11.11 18.20 7.35
N ARG A 15 -12.34 18.71 7.18
CA ARG A 15 -12.86 19.16 5.88
C ARG A 15 -12.08 20.35 5.36
N GLU A 16 -11.80 21.34 6.22
CA GLU A 16 -11.01 22.52 5.87
C GLU A 16 -9.60 22.11 5.43
N GLU A 17 -8.95 21.20 6.15
CA GLU A 17 -7.60 20.74 5.80
C GLU A 17 -7.60 19.90 4.51
N ALA A 18 -8.59 19.02 4.30
CA ALA A 18 -8.72 18.23 3.07
C ALA A 18 -8.91 19.13 1.84
N TRP A 19 -9.82 20.11 1.93
CA TRP A 19 -10.02 21.11 0.90
C TRP A 19 -8.76 21.93 0.64
N ARG A 20 -8.12 22.45 1.70
CA ARG A 20 -6.90 23.26 1.62
C ARG A 20 -5.77 22.51 0.92
N LEU A 21 -5.63 21.21 1.16
CA LEU A 21 -4.65 20.38 0.45
C LEU A 21 -5.00 20.24 -1.03
N CYS A 22 -6.26 19.96 -1.38
CA CYS A 22 -6.67 19.87 -2.78
C CYS A 22 -6.50 21.21 -3.53
N ALA A 23 -6.93 22.31 -2.92
CA ALA A 23 -6.80 23.66 -3.48
C ALA A 23 -5.34 24.08 -3.73
N ASN A 24 -4.43 23.73 -2.82
CA ASN A 24 -3.02 24.11 -2.93
C ASN A 24 -2.22 23.22 -3.89
N TYR A 25 -2.45 21.91 -3.87
CA TYR A 25 -1.62 20.95 -4.59
C TYR A 25 -2.21 20.51 -5.93
N VAL A 26 -3.53 20.47 -6.08
CA VAL A 26 -4.20 20.14 -7.35
C VAL A 26 -4.55 21.41 -8.12
N GLY A 27 -5.06 22.44 -7.43
CA GLY A 27 -5.43 23.71 -8.06
C GLY A 27 -6.74 23.65 -8.86
N GLY A 28 -6.90 24.52 -9.86
CA GLY A 28 -8.11 24.54 -10.71
C GLY A 28 -9.42 24.71 -9.91
N ILE A 29 -10.42 23.90 -10.23
CA ILE A 29 -11.74 23.87 -9.58
C ILE A 29 -11.66 23.77 -8.05
N TRP A 30 -10.62 23.14 -7.51
CA TRP A 30 -10.41 22.99 -6.07
C TRP A 30 -10.20 24.33 -5.35
N LYS A 31 -9.77 25.38 -6.05
CA LYS A 31 -9.65 26.74 -5.51
C LYS A 31 -10.97 27.53 -5.53
N GLU A 32 -11.96 27.07 -6.28
CA GLU A 32 -13.24 27.76 -6.47
C GLU A 32 -14.35 27.21 -5.57
N VAL A 33 -14.30 25.91 -5.24
CA VAL A 33 -15.19 25.29 -4.26
C VAL A 33 -14.77 25.66 -2.84
N SER A 34 -15.71 25.61 -1.89
CA SER A 34 -15.43 25.76 -0.47
C SER A 34 -15.26 24.42 0.25
N ALA A 35 -14.69 24.43 1.46
CA ALA A 35 -14.59 23.23 2.28
C ALA A 35 -15.95 22.62 2.68
N SER A 36 -17.02 23.42 2.73
CA SER A 36 -18.37 22.91 2.95
C SER A 36 -18.95 22.18 1.74
N ASP A 37 -18.46 22.47 0.53
CA ASP A 37 -18.99 21.88 -0.70
C ASP A 37 -18.35 20.53 -1.05
N ILE A 38 -17.11 20.28 -0.62
CA ILE A 38 -16.43 19.03 -0.95
C ILE A 38 -17.12 17.81 -0.34
N ILE A 39 -17.06 16.68 -1.03
CA ILE A 39 -17.57 15.39 -0.55
C ILE A 39 -16.36 14.54 -0.18
N ILE A 40 -16.39 13.98 1.04
CA ILE A 40 -15.31 13.12 1.55
C ILE A 40 -15.91 11.74 1.86
N THR A 41 -15.31 10.70 1.30
CA THR A 41 -15.65 9.31 1.63
C THR A 41 -14.39 8.52 1.96
N VAL A 42 -14.54 7.42 2.69
CA VAL A 42 -13.43 6.53 3.07
C VAL A 42 -13.63 5.21 2.33
N PRO A 43 -12.70 4.83 1.42
CA PRO A 43 -12.76 3.52 0.80
C PRO A 43 -12.43 2.42 1.81
N PRO A 44 -12.88 1.18 1.59
CA PRO A 44 -12.45 0.05 2.39
C PRO A 44 -10.95 -0.20 2.19
N GLY A 45 -10.20 -0.33 3.28
CA GLY A 45 -8.77 -0.65 3.28
C GLY A 45 -7.87 0.50 3.77
N GLY A 46 -6.58 0.18 3.98
CA GLY A 46 -5.58 1.09 4.53
C GLY A 46 -5.09 0.63 5.90
N LEU A 47 -3.93 -0.05 5.93
CA LEU A 47 -3.32 -0.52 7.18
C LEU A 47 -2.32 0.49 7.76
N ASN A 48 -1.66 1.28 6.89
CA ASN A 48 -0.52 2.13 7.24
C ASN A 48 -0.73 3.62 6.90
N ASN A 49 -1.90 3.98 6.39
CA ASN A 49 -2.29 5.34 6.02
C ASN A 49 -3.80 5.53 6.17
N PHE A 50 -4.23 6.78 6.36
CA PHE A 50 -5.61 7.17 6.08
C PHE A 50 -5.75 7.38 4.57
N ILE A 51 -6.84 6.89 4.00
CA ILE A 51 -7.19 7.06 2.60
C ILE A 51 -8.57 7.73 2.57
N PHE A 52 -8.67 8.84 1.84
CA PHE A 52 -9.92 9.53 1.59
C PHE A 52 -10.11 9.68 0.09
N ILE A 53 -11.34 9.48 -0.39
CA ILE A 53 -11.75 9.93 -1.71
C ILE A 53 -12.41 11.29 -1.49
N VAL A 54 -11.87 12.32 -2.14
CA VAL A 54 -12.39 13.69 -2.09
C VAL A 54 -12.92 14.04 -3.47
N SER A 55 -14.14 14.56 -3.56
CA SER A 55 -14.72 15.01 -4.83
C SER A 55 -15.42 16.36 -4.70
N VAL A 56 -15.54 17.05 -5.83
CA VAL A 56 -16.41 18.22 -5.98
C VAL A 56 -17.81 17.76 -6.43
N PRO A 57 -18.90 18.42 -6.01
CA PRO A 57 -20.24 18.03 -6.44
C PRO A 57 -20.51 18.37 -7.92
N GLU A 58 -21.51 17.70 -8.49
CA GLU A 58 -21.79 17.75 -9.93
C GLU A 58 -22.10 19.16 -10.48
N ASN A 59 -22.66 20.03 -9.65
CA ASN A 59 -23.00 21.41 -10.03
C ASN A 59 -21.75 22.29 -10.30
N PHE A 60 -20.56 21.85 -9.87
CA PHE A 60 -19.29 22.52 -10.14
C PHE A 60 -18.55 21.93 -11.35
N LEU A 61 -19.07 20.86 -11.97
CA LEU A 61 -18.42 20.22 -13.11
C LEU A 61 -18.40 21.16 -14.31
N ARG A 62 -17.19 21.51 -14.75
CA ARG A 62 -16.95 22.23 -15.99
C ARG A 62 -16.69 21.24 -17.12
N VAL A 63 -16.81 21.70 -18.37
CA VAL A 63 -16.41 20.94 -19.57
C VAL A 63 -14.88 20.68 -19.61
N ALA A 64 -14.11 21.27 -18.69
CA ALA A 64 -12.65 21.15 -18.62
C ALA A 64 -12.19 19.81 -18.02
N ALA A 65 -11.02 19.33 -18.47
CA ALA A 65 -10.40 18.05 -18.10
C ALA A 65 -9.74 18.03 -16.70
N GLU A 66 -10.13 18.92 -15.79
CA GLU A 66 -9.54 18.96 -14.44
C GLU A 66 -10.06 17.80 -13.58
N PRO A 67 -9.22 17.18 -12.71
CA PRO A 67 -9.66 16.08 -11.87
C PRO A 67 -10.64 16.58 -10.80
N THR A 68 -11.90 16.13 -10.89
CA THR A 68 -12.99 16.49 -9.97
C THR A 68 -13.14 15.51 -8.81
N MET A 69 -12.37 14.42 -8.84
CA MET A 69 -12.27 13.43 -7.78
C MET A 69 -10.82 12.97 -7.65
N VAL A 70 -10.34 12.89 -6.41
CA VAL A 70 -8.95 12.55 -6.08
C VAL A 70 -8.87 11.62 -4.88
N VAL A 71 -7.76 10.90 -4.75
CA VAL A 71 -7.44 10.09 -3.58
C VAL A 71 -6.42 10.83 -2.72
N LEU A 72 -6.81 11.21 -1.52
CA LEU A 72 -5.97 11.83 -0.51
C LEU A 72 -5.44 10.75 0.44
N ARG A 73 -4.11 10.60 0.50
CA ARG A 73 -3.42 9.66 1.40
C ARG A 73 -2.64 10.40 2.46
N ILE A 74 -2.86 10.05 3.73
CA ILE A 74 -2.16 10.61 4.88
C ILE A 74 -1.39 9.49 5.59
N TYR A 75 -0.06 9.58 5.62
CA TYR A 75 0.79 8.52 6.16
C TYR A 75 0.80 8.52 7.70
N PHE A 76 0.94 7.33 8.30
CA PHE A 76 1.14 7.19 9.75
C PHE A 76 2.60 7.30 10.18
N SER A 77 3.56 7.13 9.27
CA SER A 77 4.97 7.30 9.57
C SER A 77 5.35 8.78 9.66
N GLU A 78 6.31 9.12 10.52
CA GLU A 78 7.00 10.43 10.54
C GLU A 78 8.45 10.32 10.11
N ASP A 79 8.90 9.10 9.82
CA ASP A 79 10.25 8.86 9.35
C ASP A 79 10.43 9.45 7.95
N ILE A 80 11.26 10.48 7.87
CA ILE A 80 11.50 11.27 6.66
C ILE A 80 12.08 10.38 5.56
N ASP A 81 12.98 9.45 5.88
CA ASP A 81 13.63 8.61 4.88
C ASP A 81 12.63 7.65 4.23
N THR A 82 11.77 7.02 5.05
CA THR A 82 10.65 6.21 4.55
C THR A 82 9.69 7.04 3.69
N LEU A 83 9.31 8.24 4.14
CA LEU A 83 8.39 9.12 3.40
C LEU A 83 8.98 9.60 2.06
N LEU A 84 10.28 9.89 2.01
CA LEU A 84 10.99 10.27 0.79
C LEU A 84 11.03 9.10 -0.19
N ALA A 85 11.40 7.91 0.27
CA ALA A 85 11.43 6.71 -0.58
C ALA A 85 10.04 6.41 -1.17
N GLU A 86 8.99 6.46 -0.35
CA GLU A 86 7.59 6.29 -0.77
C GLU A 86 7.16 7.33 -1.82
N SER A 87 7.60 8.58 -1.66
CA SER A 87 7.31 9.65 -2.61
C SER A 87 8.02 9.43 -3.95
N VAL A 88 9.32 9.06 -3.91
CA VAL A 88 10.10 8.72 -5.13
C VAL A 88 9.46 7.54 -5.86
N ILE A 89 9.05 6.49 -5.13
CA ILE A 89 8.38 5.33 -5.71
C ILE A 89 7.07 5.74 -6.39
N SER A 90 6.21 6.48 -5.68
CA SER A 90 4.88 6.86 -6.17
C SER A 90 4.97 7.73 -7.43
N VAL A 91 5.85 8.74 -7.43
CA VAL A 91 6.08 9.61 -8.60
C VAL A 91 6.68 8.81 -9.76
N THR A 92 7.61 7.90 -9.50
CA THR A 92 8.18 7.06 -10.57
C THR A 92 7.12 6.16 -11.20
N LEU A 93 6.21 5.58 -10.41
CA LEU A 93 5.11 4.74 -10.93
C LEU A 93 4.12 5.57 -11.76
N SER A 94 3.79 6.78 -11.30
CA SER A 94 2.95 7.75 -12.01
C SER A 94 3.54 8.11 -13.38
N GLU A 95 4.79 8.58 -13.42
CA GLU A 95 5.47 9.01 -14.66
C GLU A 95 5.65 7.87 -15.68
N ARG A 96 5.60 6.62 -15.21
CA ARG A 96 5.74 5.42 -16.06
C ARG A 96 4.40 4.83 -16.46
N GLY A 97 3.28 5.38 -15.98
CA GLY A 97 1.93 4.87 -16.25
C GLY A 97 1.66 3.49 -15.66
N VAL A 98 2.37 3.12 -14.58
CA VAL A 98 2.23 1.82 -13.90
C VAL A 98 1.49 1.95 -12.56
N GLY A 99 1.21 3.17 -12.12
CA GLY A 99 0.38 3.47 -10.96
C GLY A 99 -0.46 4.72 -11.19
N PRO A 100 -1.31 5.07 -10.20
CA PRO A 100 -2.11 6.28 -10.27
C PRO A 100 -1.26 7.53 -10.47
N THR A 101 -1.71 8.45 -11.32
CA THR A 101 -1.11 9.77 -11.48
C THR A 101 -0.99 10.46 -10.13
N VAL A 102 0.21 10.91 -9.76
CA VAL A 102 0.45 11.72 -8.56
C VAL A 102 0.16 13.18 -8.89
N LEU A 103 -0.91 13.71 -8.31
CA LEU A 103 -1.36 15.10 -8.52
C LEU A 103 -0.69 16.07 -7.55
N GLY A 104 -0.23 15.60 -6.39
CA GLY A 104 0.43 16.44 -5.41
C GLY A 104 1.14 15.65 -4.31
N VAL A 105 2.27 16.16 -3.84
CA VAL A 105 3.05 15.58 -2.73
C VAL A 105 3.28 16.65 -1.67
N PHE A 106 3.09 16.29 -0.41
CA PHE A 106 3.28 17.20 0.72
C PHE A 106 3.80 16.48 1.95
N ARG A 107 4.23 17.24 2.95
CA ARG A 107 4.72 16.67 4.21
C ARG A 107 3.60 15.89 4.90
N GLY A 108 3.75 14.57 4.96
CA GLY A 108 2.80 13.67 5.64
C GLY A 108 1.75 13.04 4.73
N GLY A 109 1.77 13.27 3.41
CA GLY A 109 0.79 12.66 2.51
C GLY A 109 0.99 12.96 1.03
N ARG A 110 0.04 12.49 0.22
CA ARG A 110 -0.02 12.75 -1.23
C ARG A 110 -1.46 12.75 -1.73
N ILE A 111 -1.66 13.34 -2.90
CA ILE A 111 -2.92 13.31 -3.66
C ILE A 111 -2.66 12.59 -4.97
N GLU A 112 -3.48 11.60 -5.27
CA GLU A 112 -3.45 10.79 -6.49
C GLU A 112 -4.73 10.98 -7.31
N GLU A 113 -4.68 10.64 -8.59
CA GLU A 113 -5.89 10.46 -9.39
C GLU A 113 -6.79 9.40 -8.77
N PHE A 114 -8.09 9.62 -8.89
CA PHE A 114 -9.07 8.60 -8.58
C PHE A 114 -9.30 7.71 -9.82
N ILE A 115 -9.05 6.42 -9.67
CA ILE A 115 -9.33 5.42 -10.70
C ILE A 115 -10.62 4.68 -10.35
N GLN A 116 -11.69 4.93 -11.11
CA GLN A 116 -12.93 4.20 -11.00
C GLN A 116 -12.71 2.72 -11.33
N SER A 117 -12.63 1.89 -10.29
CA SER A 117 -12.24 0.48 -10.40
C SER A 117 -12.84 -0.36 -9.28
N ARG A 118 -12.64 -1.68 -9.37
CA ARG A 118 -12.96 -2.65 -8.31
C ARG A 118 -11.78 -3.59 -8.09
N ILE A 119 -11.71 -4.19 -6.90
CA ILE A 119 -10.74 -5.23 -6.59
C ILE A 119 -11.07 -6.50 -7.40
N ILE A 120 -10.04 -7.14 -7.93
CA ILE A 120 -10.12 -8.42 -8.65
C ILE A 120 -10.30 -9.54 -7.62
N THR A 121 -11.14 -10.53 -7.92
CA THR A 121 -11.34 -11.70 -7.06
C THR A 121 -10.29 -12.79 -7.31
N ASN A 122 -10.05 -13.67 -6.32
CA ASN A 122 -9.19 -14.85 -6.50
C ASN A 122 -9.62 -15.71 -7.70
N LYS A 123 -10.94 -15.85 -7.93
CA LYS A 123 -11.47 -16.62 -9.07
C LYS A 123 -11.08 -16.01 -10.40
N GLU A 124 -11.13 -14.69 -10.53
CA GLU A 124 -10.74 -13.98 -11.75
C GLU A 124 -9.24 -14.07 -12.01
N LEU A 125 -8.42 -13.89 -10.97
CA LEU A 125 -6.96 -13.98 -11.07
C LEU A 125 -6.52 -15.38 -11.54
N CYS A 126 -7.13 -16.43 -10.99
CA CYS A 126 -6.80 -17.83 -11.31
C CYS A 126 -7.51 -18.37 -12.57
N ASN A 127 -8.37 -17.59 -13.23
CA ASN A 127 -9.12 -18.08 -14.38
C ASN A 127 -8.26 -18.06 -15.65
N ILE A 128 -7.77 -19.24 -16.03
CA ILE A 128 -6.95 -19.45 -17.23
C ILE A 128 -7.82 -19.59 -18.49
N HIS A 129 -9.12 -19.91 -18.35
CA HIS A 129 -9.96 -20.38 -19.45
C HIS A 129 -10.76 -19.29 -20.18
N TYR A 130 -10.83 -18.06 -19.68
CA TYR A 130 -11.82 -17.13 -20.21
C TYR A 130 -11.48 -16.59 -21.61
N TYR A 131 -10.22 -16.29 -21.94
CA TYR A 131 -9.74 -15.96 -23.29
C TYR A 131 -8.21 -15.98 -23.27
N TYR A 132 -7.52 -16.92 -23.93
CA TYR A 132 -6.09 -16.78 -24.20
C TYR A 132 -5.93 -15.92 -25.46
N PRO A 133 -5.15 -14.82 -25.46
CA PRO A 133 -4.12 -14.39 -24.50
C PRO A 133 -4.53 -13.22 -23.57
N CYS A 134 -5.78 -13.17 -23.10
CA CYS A 134 -6.37 -12.06 -22.34
C CYS A 134 -6.89 -12.47 -20.95
N SER A 135 -6.23 -13.40 -20.26
CA SER A 135 -6.59 -13.71 -18.86
C SER A 135 -6.11 -12.62 -17.91
N VAL A 136 -6.80 -12.44 -16.79
CA VAL A 136 -6.43 -11.44 -15.78
C VAL A 136 -5.03 -11.69 -15.23
N GLY A 137 -4.68 -12.95 -14.96
CA GLY A 137 -3.34 -13.33 -14.52
C GLY A 137 -2.24 -12.99 -15.53
N TYR A 138 -2.52 -13.07 -16.83
CA TYR A 138 -1.57 -12.68 -17.87
C TYR A 138 -1.30 -11.16 -17.86
N GLU A 139 -2.34 -10.34 -17.74
CA GLU A 139 -2.19 -8.88 -17.64
C GLU A 139 -1.49 -8.45 -16.34
N VAL A 140 -1.78 -9.11 -15.21
CA VAL A 140 -1.04 -8.91 -13.96
C VAL A 140 0.45 -9.25 -14.13
N GLY A 141 0.77 -10.33 -14.85
CA GLY A 141 2.15 -10.71 -15.17
C GLY A 141 2.88 -9.64 -16.00
N LYS A 142 2.20 -9.02 -16.99
CA LYS A 142 2.76 -7.90 -17.77
C LYS A 142 3.04 -6.68 -16.90
N ILE A 143 2.11 -6.33 -16.00
CA ILE A 143 2.29 -5.21 -15.07
C ILE A 143 3.48 -5.50 -14.13
N LEU A 144 3.58 -6.71 -13.57
CA LEU A 144 4.71 -7.11 -12.73
C LEU A 144 6.04 -7.02 -13.49
N ALA A 145 6.10 -7.49 -14.74
CA ALA A 145 7.30 -7.39 -15.56
C ALA A 145 7.71 -5.93 -15.80
N ALA A 146 6.73 -5.04 -16.04
CA ALA A 146 6.97 -3.61 -16.14
C ALA A 146 7.52 -3.01 -14.84
N VAL A 147 6.91 -3.36 -13.68
CA VAL A 147 7.39 -2.94 -12.34
C VAL A 147 8.82 -3.43 -12.09
N HIS A 148 9.12 -4.70 -12.36
CA HIS A 148 10.45 -5.29 -12.17
C HIS A 148 11.53 -4.64 -13.03
N SER A 149 11.13 -4.02 -14.16
CA SER A 149 12.02 -3.31 -15.08
C SER A 149 12.26 -1.84 -14.69
N LEU A 150 11.62 -1.34 -13.64
CA LEU A 150 11.74 0.07 -13.23
C LEU A 150 13.08 0.34 -12.55
N ASN A 151 13.77 1.37 -13.04
CA ASN A 151 14.92 1.95 -12.34
C ASN A 151 14.48 3.08 -11.40
N VAL A 152 14.07 2.72 -10.18
CA VAL A 152 13.61 3.67 -9.16
C VAL A 152 14.79 4.25 -8.35
N GLY A 153 14.78 5.53 -7.99
CA GLY A 153 15.83 6.17 -7.18
C GLY A 153 15.80 5.82 -5.68
N ILE A 154 15.85 4.53 -5.34
CA ILE A 154 15.90 4.00 -3.97
C ILE A 154 17.09 3.06 -3.80
N LEU A 155 17.43 2.72 -2.55
CA LEU A 155 18.48 1.76 -2.23
C LEU A 155 18.27 0.43 -2.97
N LYS A 156 19.33 -0.07 -3.63
CA LYS A 156 19.33 -1.26 -4.50
C LYS A 156 19.91 -2.48 -3.80
N GLU A 157 19.46 -2.72 -2.58
CA GLU A 157 19.92 -3.82 -1.75
C GLU A 157 18.76 -4.73 -1.38
N ASN A 158 19.07 -6.02 -1.22
CA ASN A 158 18.12 -6.95 -0.65
C ASN A 158 17.88 -6.58 0.83
N ARG A 159 16.65 -6.18 1.16
CA ARG A 159 16.27 -5.80 2.52
C ARG A 159 15.77 -6.96 3.38
N PHE A 160 15.77 -8.19 2.86
CA PHE A 160 15.25 -9.36 3.56
C PHE A 160 15.92 -9.53 4.92
N ASP A 161 17.25 -9.51 4.96
CA ASP A 161 18.00 -9.75 6.20
C ASP A 161 17.69 -8.71 7.28
N SER A 162 17.77 -7.42 6.94
CA SER A 162 17.50 -6.34 7.88
C SER A 162 16.03 -6.27 8.33
N LEU A 163 15.10 -6.62 7.44
CA LEU A 163 13.67 -6.74 7.78
C LEU A 163 13.47 -7.84 8.82
N ILE A 164 14.01 -9.02 8.57
CA ILE A 164 13.90 -10.21 9.43
C ILE A 164 14.56 -9.95 10.80
N ASP A 165 15.77 -9.40 10.81
CA ASP A 165 16.46 -9.05 12.05
C ASP A 165 15.66 -8.04 12.87
N GLY A 166 15.08 -7.04 12.20
CA GLY A 166 14.16 -6.09 12.81
C GLY A 166 12.90 -6.75 13.38
N MET A 167 12.31 -7.72 12.67
CA MET A 167 11.15 -8.49 13.13
C MET A 167 11.49 -9.32 14.37
N VAL A 168 12.58 -10.10 14.34
CA VAL A 168 13.04 -10.91 15.48
C VAL A 168 13.30 -10.01 16.68
N LYS A 169 14.01 -8.89 16.48
CA LYS A 169 14.26 -7.92 17.55
C LYS A 169 12.95 -7.41 18.17
N ARG A 170 11.95 -7.03 17.36
CA ARG A 170 10.65 -6.59 17.89
C ARG A 170 9.93 -7.69 18.66
N LEU A 171 9.96 -8.93 18.17
CA LEU A 171 9.36 -10.07 18.86
C LEU A 171 10.01 -10.32 20.22
N ARG A 172 11.34 -10.25 20.31
CA ARG A 172 12.08 -10.41 21.58
C ARG A 172 11.75 -9.36 22.64
N HIS A 173 11.32 -8.16 22.24
CA HIS A 173 10.94 -7.09 23.17
C HIS A 173 9.44 -7.05 23.46
N ALA A 174 8.64 -7.91 22.81
CA ALA A 174 7.20 -7.92 23.00
C ALA A 174 6.85 -8.85 24.19
N PRO A 175 6.21 -8.35 25.27
CA PRO A 175 5.94 -9.13 26.49
C PRO A 175 5.16 -10.43 26.26
N ARG A 176 4.38 -10.48 25.16
CA ARG A 176 3.65 -11.68 24.75
C ARG A 176 4.59 -12.89 24.50
N TRP A 177 5.83 -12.64 24.10
CA TRP A 177 6.80 -13.65 23.72
C TRP A 177 7.78 -14.05 24.83
N ASP A 178 7.62 -13.51 26.04
CA ASP A 178 8.37 -13.94 27.24
C ASP A 178 8.10 -15.39 27.64
N LYS A 179 7.01 -15.97 27.10
CA LYS A 179 6.62 -17.37 27.31
C LYS A 179 6.41 -18.05 25.95
N PRO A 180 6.72 -19.35 25.84
CA PRO A 180 6.40 -20.14 24.66
C PRO A 180 4.92 -20.02 24.30
N GLN A 181 4.63 -19.84 23.01
CA GLN A 181 3.27 -19.73 22.50
C GLN A 181 2.81 -21.06 21.93
N LYS A 182 1.59 -21.50 22.24
CA LYS A 182 1.05 -22.72 21.61
C LYS A 182 0.94 -22.51 20.09
N MET A 183 1.52 -23.42 19.31
CA MET A 183 1.36 -23.42 17.85
C MET A 183 -0.11 -23.77 17.53
N ARG A 184 -0.72 -22.97 16.65
CA ARG A 184 -2.09 -23.18 16.20
C ARG A 184 -2.08 -23.18 14.69
N THR A 185 -2.57 -24.25 14.09
CA THR A 185 -2.88 -24.26 12.66
C THR A 185 -4.17 -23.49 12.42
N THR A 186 -4.28 -22.84 11.27
CA THR A 186 -5.50 -22.13 10.85
C THR A 186 -6.37 -23.07 10.01
N GLN A 187 -6.70 -22.72 8.78
CA GLN A 187 -7.52 -23.58 7.91
C GLN A 187 -6.77 -24.76 7.30
N ALA A 188 -5.44 -24.74 7.37
CA ALA A 188 -4.61 -25.82 6.85
C ALA A 188 -4.49 -26.96 7.88
N LYS A 189 -4.87 -28.18 7.47
CA LYS A 189 -4.70 -29.40 8.26
C LYS A 189 -3.35 -30.00 7.91
N TRP A 190 -2.43 -29.99 8.87
CA TRP A 190 -1.09 -30.55 8.74
C TRP A 190 -0.93 -31.71 9.72
N GLU A 191 0.00 -32.61 9.42
CA GLU A 191 0.41 -33.66 10.35
C GLU A 191 1.16 -33.02 11.53
N ASP A 192 0.87 -33.46 12.77
CA ASP A 192 1.39 -32.85 14.01
C ASP A 192 2.92 -32.95 14.16
N ASN A 193 3.57 -33.81 13.38
CA ASN A 193 5.02 -33.98 13.35
C ASN A 193 5.75 -32.95 12.46
N LEU A 194 5.03 -32.15 11.65
CA LEU A 194 5.62 -31.16 10.73
C LEU A 194 5.87 -29.79 11.38
N PHE A 195 5.41 -29.58 12.62
CA PHE A 195 5.60 -28.32 13.33
C PHE A 195 5.72 -28.56 14.84
N PRO A 196 6.45 -27.71 15.57
CA PRO A 196 6.58 -27.87 17.01
C PRO A 196 5.25 -27.53 17.71
N PRO A 197 4.92 -28.19 18.84
CA PRO A 197 3.68 -27.93 19.58
C PRO A 197 3.65 -26.53 20.22
N VAL A 198 4.83 -25.93 20.40
CA VAL A 198 5.03 -24.58 20.92
C VAL A 198 6.04 -23.82 20.06
N LEU A 199 5.84 -22.52 19.95
CA LEU A 199 6.71 -21.57 19.29
C LEU A 199 7.45 -20.72 20.32
N THR A 200 8.74 -20.52 20.09
CA THR A 200 9.56 -19.53 20.79
C THR A 200 10.14 -18.57 19.76
N VAL A 201 10.61 -17.41 20.21
CA VAL A 201 11.29 -16.47 19.31
C VAL A 201 12.60 -17.06 18.76
N ASP A 202 13.25 -17.95 19.52
CA ASP A 202 14.45 -18.65 19.06
C ASP A 202 14.15 -19.63 17.94
N LEU A 203 13.08 -20.43 18.05
CA LEU A 203 12.63 -21.31 16.97
C LEU A 203 12.30 -20.51 15.71
N LEU A 204 11.59 -19.39 15.84
CA LEU A 204 11.30 -18.51 14.69
C LEU A 204 12.59 -17.94 14.08
N ALA A 205 13.57 -17.55 14.90
CA ALA A 205 14.84 -17.04 14.44
C ALA A 205 15.64 -18.11 13.66
N GLU A 206 15.64 -19.37 14.12
CA GLU A 206 16.25 -20.50 13.41
C GLU A 206 15.63 -20.72 12.03
N GLU A 207 14.28 -20.73 11.94
CA GLU A 207 13.57 -20.84 10.66
C GLU A 207 13.88 -19.67 9.72
N PHE A 208 14.02 -18.47 10.27
CA PHE A 208 14.40 -17.29 9.50
C PHE A 208 15.84 -17.37 8.98
N GLU A 209 16.79 -17.90 9.76
CA GLU A 209 18.16 -18.14 9.27
C GLU A 209 18.19 -19.18 8.14
N LEU A 210 17.37 -20.23 8.23
CA LEU A 210 17.18 -21.17 7.13
C LEU A 210 16.65 -20.48 5.87
N ALA A 211 15.66 -19.59 6.02
CA ALA A 211 15.14 -18.81 4.90
C ALA A 211 16.20 -17.91 4.25
N LYS A 212 17.08 -17.27 5.04
CA LYS A 212 18.22 -16.48 4.53
C LYS A 212 19.19 -17.36 3.72
N GLN A 213 19.53 -18.54 4.23
CA GLN A 213 20.40 -19.50 3.52
C GLN A 213 19.79 -19.96 2.19
N CYS A 214 18.50 -20.30 2.18
CA CYS A 214 17.77 -20.66 0.96
C CYS A 214 17.77 -19.51 -0.06
N LEU A 215 17.52 -18.27 0.40
CA LEU A 215 17.50 -17.10 -0.47
C LEU A 215 18.87 -16.81 -1.10
N ALA A 216 19.95 -16.95 -0.32
CA ALA A 216 21.33 -16.80 -0.79
C ALA A 216 21.67 -17.79 -1.93
N CYS A 217 21.06 -18.98 -1.91
CA CYS A 217 21.24 -20.02 -2.92
C CYS A 217 20.25 -19.93 -4.10
N SER A 218 19.26 -19.03 -4.07
CA SER A 218 18.15 -19.03 -5.04
C SER A 218 18.57 -18.64 -6.47
N GLY A 219 19.62 -17.82 -6.62
CA GLY A 219 20.01 -17.25 -7.90
C GLY A 219 18.98 -16.27 -8.50
N SER A 220 17.93 -15.90 -7.75
CA SER A 220 16.90 -14.98 -8.22
C SER A 220 17.48 -13.57 -8.38
N PRO A 221 17.22 -12.87 -9.50
CA PRO A 221 17.68 -11.50 -9.67
C PRO A 221 17.01 -10.57 -8.66
N ILE A 222 17.77 -9.61 -8.14
CA ILE A 222 17.25 -8.54 -7.30
C ILE A 222 16.60 -7.49 -8.23
N VAL A 223 15.30 -7.31 -8.09
CA VAL A 223 14.50 -6.36 -8.88
C VAL A 223 13.67 -5.47 -7.97
N PHE A 224 13.22 -4.32 -8.48
CA PHE A 224 12.20 -3.53 -7.81
C PHE A 224 10.89 -4.31 -7.83
N SER A 225 10.31 -4.63 -6.68
CA SER A 225 9.10 -5.46 -6.59
C SER A 225 8.03 -4.82 -5.72
N ASN A 226 6.77 -5.18 -6.01
CA ASN A 226 5.60 -4.73 -5.26
C ASN A 226 5.58 -5.33 -3.83
N ASN A 227 6.11 -6.55 -3.65
CA ASN A 227 6.18 -7.30 -2.38
C ASN A 227 4.84 -7.63 -1.71
N ASP A 228 3.70 -7.22 -2.26
CA ASP A 228 2.39 -7.43 -1.65
C ASP A 228 1.28 -7.60 -2.71
N LEU A 229 1.55 -8.37 -3.77
CA LEU A 229 0.56 -8.63 -4.81
C LEU A 229 -0.47 -9.66 -4.29
N HIS A 230 -1.60 -9.16 -3.79
CA HIS A 230 -2.71 -9.98 -3.32
C HIS A 230 -4.05 -9.41 -3.76
N VAL A 231 -5.09 -10.24 -3.73
CA VAL A 231 -6.47 -9.77 -3.76
C VAL A 231 -6.91 -9.46 -2.34
N THR A 232 -7.54 -8.31 -2.12
CA THR A 232 -8.10 -7.97 -0.80
C THR A 232 -9.31 -8.86 -0.54
N SER A 233 -9.29 -9.64 0.54
CA SER A 233 -10.42 -10.44 0.98
C SER A 233 -11.55 -9.52 1.45
N ASN A 234 -12.75 -9.68 0.89
CA ASN A 234 -13.98 -9.15 1.50
C ASN A 234 -14.31 -9.89 2.79
#